data_AF-A0A538I5A2-F1
#
_entry.id   AF-A0A538I5A2-F1
#
_cell.length_a   1.000
_cell.length_b   1.000
_cell.length_c   1.000
_cell.angle_alpha   90.00
_cell.angle_beta   90.00
_cell.angle_gamma   90.00
#
_symmetry.space_group_name_H-M   'P 1'
#
loop_
_entity.id
_entity.type
_entity.pdbx_description
1 polymer ?
#
loop_
_entity_poly.entity_id
_entity_poly.type
_entity_poly.pdbx_seq_one_letter_code
_entity_poly.pdbx_strand_id
1 'polypeptide(L)'
;MYSALGRPEAALHHAQRALELVREGGEGFEDWDLATALEVVARAHLAAGNRSEADHYVALAQSELDKVADPEDREIIGSQLAELNL
;
A
#
# COMPACT_ATOMS: atom_id res chain seq x y z
N MET A 1 1.03 -8.91 -9.08
CA MET A 1 0.11 -9.15 -10.23
C MET A 1 -1.12 -9.94 -9.77
N TYR A 2 -2.17 -9.25 -9.32
CA TYR A 2 -3.57 -9.74 -9.28
C TYR A 2 -4.54 -8.71 -9.90
N SER A 3 -4.00 -7.63 -10.45
CA SER A 3 -4.71 -6.52 -11.10
C SER A 3 -5.16 -6.83 -12.54
N ALA A 4 -4.80 -8.00 -13.10
CA ALA A 4 -5.00 -8.31 -14.51
C ALA A 4 -6.19 -9.24 -14.83
N LEU A 5 -7.01 -9.66 -13.84
CA LEU A 5 -8.05 -10.69 -14.03
C LEU A 5 -9.49 -10.25 -13.72
N GLY A 6 -9.76 -8.96 -13.55
CA GLY A 6 -11.15 -8.49 -13.37
C GLY A 6 -11.83 -8.99 -12.09
N ARG A 7 -11.04 -9.25 -11.03
CA ARG A 7 -11.53 -9.64 -9.69
C ARG A 7 -11.00 -8.68 -8.63
N PRO A 8 -11.45 -7.41 -8.63
CA PRO A 8 -11.00 -6.40 -7.67
C PRO A 8 -11.18 -6.84 -6.21
N GLU A 9 -12.18 -7.68 -5.92
CA GLU A 9 -12.46 -8.19 -4.58
C GLU A 9 -11.37 -9.12 -4.05
N ALA A 10 -10.74 -9.92 -4.93
CA ALA A 10 -9.64 -10.80 -4.55
C ALA A 10 -8.36 -9.99 -4.27
N ALA A 11 -8.11 -8.94 -5.07
CA ALA A 11 -6.97 -8.04 -4.86
C ALA A 11 -7.13 -7.28 -3.52
N LEU A 12 -8.33 -6.79 -3.22
CA LEU A 12 -8.63 -6.15 -1.93
C LEU A 12 -8.44 -7.11 -0.76
N HIS A 13 -8.97 -8.33 -0.85
CA HIS A 13 -8.84 -9.31 0.22
C HIS A 13 -7.37 -9.62 0.55
N HIS A 14 -6.54 -9.87 -0.47
CA HIS A 14 -5.12 -10.16 -0.26
C HIS A 14 -4.34 -8.94 0.22
N ALA A 15 -4.64 -7.74 -0.29
CA ALA A 15 -4.00 -6.50 0.16
C ALA A 15 -4.32 -6.21 1.64
N GLN A 16 -5.59 -6.37 2.04
CA GLN A 16 -6.02 -6.21 3.43
C GLN A 16 -5.35 -7.23 4.34
N ARG A 17 -5.27 -8.51 3.92
CA ARG A 17 -4.61 -9.53 4.74
C ARG A 17 -3.10 -9.27 4.87
N ALA A 18 -2.45 -8.78 3.82
CA ALA A 18 -1.04 -8.38 3.89
C ALA A 18 -0.84 -7.21 4.88
N LEU A 19 -1.71 -6.21 4.84
CA LEU A 19 -1.68 -5.09 5.79
C LEU A 19 -1.89 -5.55 7.24
N GLU A 20 -2.80 -6.50 7.47
CA GLU A 20 -2.99 -7.09 8.81
C GLU A 20 -1.72 -7.77 9.32
N LEU A 21 -1.07 -8.59 8.48
CA LEU A 21 0.18 -9.27 8.85
C LEU A 21 1.30 -8.28 9.18
N VAL A 22 1.47 -7.24 8.37
CA VAL A 22 2.49 -6.20 8.63
C VAL A 22 2.19 -5.43 9.92
N ARG A 23 0.91 -5.19 10.23
CA ARG A 23 0.49 -4.56 11.50
C ARG A 23 0.64 -5.46 12.71
N GLU A 24 0.42 -6.77 12.55
CA GLU A 24 0.72 -7.78 13.57
C GLU A 24 2.22 -7.80 13.90
N GLY A 25 3.07 -7.49 12.90
CA GLY A 25 4.51 -7.39 13.05
C GLY A 25 5.17 -8.76 13.27
N GLY A 26 6.41 -8.75 13.77
CA GLY A 26 7.21 -9.96 13.99
C GLY A 26 8.63 -9.84 13.46
N GLU A 27 9.40 -10.91 13.58
CA GLU A 27 10.73 -10.97 12.96
C GLU A 27 10.62 -10.92 11.43
N GLY A 28 11.44 -10.08 10.80
CA GLY A 28 11.53 -9.97 9.35
C GLY A 28 10.68 -8.87 8.71
N PHE A 29 9.94 -8.08 9.50
CA PHE A 29 9.35 -6.83 9.02
C PHE A 29 10.32 -5.67 9.22
N GLU A 30 10.45 -4.86 8.19
CA GLU A 30 11.26 -3.65 8.11
C GLU A 30 10.37 -2.40 8.29
N ASP A 31 10.99 -1.25 8.49
CA ASP A 31 10.28 0.03 8.68
C ASP A 31 9.47 0.48 7.44
N TRP A 32 9.86 0.01 6.26
CA TRP A 32 9.20 0.30 4.98
C TRP A 32 8.01 -0.60 4.64
N ASP A 33 7.87 -1.76 5.31
CA ASP A 33 6.83 -2.74 4.97
C ASP A 33 5.42 -2.17 5.12
N LEU A 34 5.19 -1.36 6.16
CA LEU A 34 3.88 -0.79 6.43
C LEU A 34 3.48 0.24 5.36
N ALA A 35 4.41 1.09 4.93
CA ALA A 35 4.17 2.06 3.86
C ALA A 35 3.84 1.35 2.55
N THR A 36 4.58 0.29 2.21
CA THR A 36 4.33 -0.54 1.02
C THR A 36 2.98 -1.25 1.09
N ALA A 37 2.63 -1.84 2.23
CA ALA A 37 1.34 -2.53 2.38
C ALA A 37 0.15 -1.57 2.22
N LEU A 38 0.26 -0.34 2.75
CA LEU A 38 -0.75 0.69 2.58
C LEU A 38 -0.87 1.17 1.12
N GLU A 39 0.25 1.32 0.40
CA GLU A 39 0.26 1.60 -1.05
C GLU A 39 -0.51 0.53 -1.84
N VAL A 40 -0.23 -0.75 -1.57
CA VAL A 40 -0.86 -1.87 -2.27
C VAL A 40 -2.38 -1.90 -2.01
N VAL A 41 -2.81 -1.58 -0.78
CA VAL A 41 -4.23 -1.46 -0.45
C VAL A 41 -4.87 -0.29 -1.19
N ALA A 42 -4.21 0.88 -1.25
CA ALA A 42 -4.68 2.02 -2.03
C ALA A 42 -4.88 1.66 -3.51
N ARG A 43 -3.89 0.99 -4.10
CA ARG A 43 -3.93 0.51 -5.48
C ARG A 43 -5.09 -0.47 -5.72
N ALA A 44 -5.34 -1.37 -4.78
CA ALA A 44 -6.46 -2.30 -4.86
C ALA A 44 -7.82 -1.58 -4.78
N HIS A 45 -7.97 -0.57 -3.91
CA HIS A 45 -9.17 0.25 -3.85
C HIS A 45 -9.38 1.06 -5.13
N LEU A 46 -8.32 1.64 -5.70
CA LEU A 46 -8.41 2.38 -6.96
C LEU A 46 -8.84 1.47 -8.12
N ALA A 47 -8.27 0.26 -8.21
CA ALA A 47 -8.66 -0.74 -9.20
C ALA A 47 -10.13 -1.21 -9.05
N ALA A 48 -10.67 -1.16 -7.83
CA ALA A 48 -12.07 -1.44 -7.51
C ALA A 48 -13.01 -0.24 -7.74
N GLY A 49 -12.50 0.93 -8.11
CA GLY A 49 -13.27 2.17 -8.27
C GLY A 49 -13.56 2.92 -6.96
N ASN A 50 -12.99 2.49 -5.84
CA ASN A 50 -13.20 3.06 -4.51
C ASN A 50 -12.23 4.22 -4.24
N ARG A 51 -12.35 5.32 -4.99
CA ARG A 51 -11.38 6.43 -4.95
C ARG A 51 -11.18 7.05 -3.57
N SER A 52 -12.27 7.29 -2.82
CA SER A 52 -12.18 7.85 -1.46
C SER A 52 -11.33 6.98 -0.52
N GLU A 53 -11.40 5.67 -0.67
CA GLU A 53 -10.59 4.76 0.15
C GLU A 53 -9.16 4.68 -0.34
N ALA A 54 -8.95 4.74 -1.66
CA ALA A 54 -7.59 4.89 -2.19
C ALA A 54 -6.90 6.15 -1.63
N ASP A 55 -7.59 7.29 -1.61
CA ASP A 55 -7.09 8.54 -1.03
C ASP A 55 -6.75 8.39 0.47
N HIS A 56 -7.63 7.73 1.23
CA HIS A 56 -7.41 7.45 2.64
C HIS A 56 -6.12 6.63 2.86
N TYR A 57 -5.95 5.54 2.12
CA TYR A 57 -4.78 4.68 2.25
C TYR A 57 -3.50 5.34 1.72
N VAL A 58 -3.56 6.19 0.70
CA VAL A 58 -2.40 6.99 0.27
C VAL A 58 -1.95 7.94 1.37
N ALA A 59 -2.87 8.63 2.05
CA ALA A 59 -2.51 9.52 3.15
C ALA A 59 -1.84 8.76 4.31
N LEU A 60 -2.33 7.56 4.63
CA LEU A 60 -1.69 6.69 5.61
C LEU A 60 -0.30 6.23 5.14
N ALA A 61 -0.18 5.80 3.88
CA ALA A 61 1.09 5.35 3.31
C ALA A 61 2.15 6.47 3.36
N GLN A 62 1.77 7.71 3.02
CA GLN A 62 2.65 8.88 3.13
C GLN A 62 3.10 9.13 4.57
N SER A 63 2.19 9.03 5.54
CA SER A 63 2.54 9.22 6.96
C SER A 63 3.52 8.16 7.48
N GLU A 64 3.45 6.93 6.99
CA GLU A 64 4.40 5.87 7.35
C GLU A 64 5.70 6.00 6.56
N LEU A 65 5.63 6.41 5.30
CA LEU A 65 6.79 6.70 4.46
C LEU A 65 7.72 7.74 5.07
N ASP A 66 7.16 8.78 5.71
CA ASP A 66 7.93 9.82 6.41
C ASP A 66 8.75 9.28 7.60
N LYS A 67 8.43 8.07 8.09
CA LYS A 67 9.14 7.41 9.20
C LYS A 67 10.23 6.45 8.73
N VAL A 68 10.25 6.07 7.45
CA VAL A 68 11.23 5.16 6.87
C VAL A 68 12.61 5.81 6.91
N ALA A 69 13.60 5.11 7.47
CA ALA A 69 14.94 5.65 7.70
C ALA A 69 15.75 5.76 6.41
N ASP A 70 15.63 4.77 5.51
CA ASP A 70 16.39 4.74 4.27
C ASP A 70 15.78 5.71 3.23
N PRO A 71 16.53 6.71 2.73
CA PRO A 71 16.06 7.58 1.66
C PRO A 71 15.78 6.84 0.33
N GLU A 72 16.47 5.73 0.04
CA GLU A 72 16.25 4.94 -1.19
C GLU A 72 14.88 4.25 -1.14
N ASP A 73 14.54 3.62 -0.01
CA ASP A 73 13.21 3.03 0.20
C ASP A 73 12.11 4.09 0.12
N ARG A 74 12.37 5.29 0.66
CA ARG A 74 11.43 6.41 0.55
C ARG A 74 11.20 6.85 -0.89
N GLU A 75 12.26 6.93 -1.69
CA GLU A 75 12.15 7.29 -3.09
C GLU A 75 11.36 6.24 -3.88
N ILE A 76 11.64 4.96 -3.65
CA ILE A 76 10.95 3.85 -4.32
C ILE A 76 9.45 3.89 -4.01
N ILE A 77 9.06 3.89 -2.74
CA ILE A 77 7.65 3.86 -2.35
C ILE A 77 6.95 5.18 -2.70
N GLY A 78 7.64 6.31 -2.55
CA GLY A 78 7.13 7.62 -2.96
C GLY A 78 6.80 7.67 -4.46
N SER A 79 7.64 7.07 -5.30
CA SER A 79 7.38 6.96 -6.74
C SER A 79 6.16 6.10 -7.04
N GLN A 80 5.99 4.97 -6.33
CA GLN A 80 4.83 4.08 -6.48
C GLN A 80 3.52 4.76 -6.09
N LEU A 81 3.52 5.55 -5.01
CA LEU A 81 2.37 6.35 -4.60
C LEU A 81 2.01 7.41 -5.65
N ALA A 82 3.01 8.06 -6.26
CA ALA A 82 2.79 9.05 -7.31
C ALA A 82 2.14 8.45 -8.58
N GLU A 83 2.40 7.18 -8.89
CA GLU A 83 1.78 6.48 -10.03
C GLU A 83 0.26 6.28 -9.90
N LEU A 84 -0.29 6.38 -8.68
CA LEU A 84 -1.73 6.18 -8.44
C LEU A 84 -2.59 7.31 -9.04
N ASN A 85 -1.99 8.46 -9.40
CA ASN A 85 -2.65 9.58 -10.10
C ASN A 85 -4.01 9.99 -9.48
N LEU A 86 -4.07 10.03 -8.15
CA LEU A 86 -5.23 10.44 -7.36
C LEU A 86 -5.40 11.96 -7.31
#